data_AF-A0A1V5HND7-F1
#
_entry.id   AF-A0A1V5HND7-F1
#
_cell.length_a   1.000
_cell.length_b   1.000
_cell.length_c   1.000
_cell.angle_alpha   90.00
_cell.angle_beta   90.00
_cell.angle_gamma   90.00
#
_symmetry.space_group_name_H-M   'P 1'
#
loop_
_entity.id
_entity.type
_entity.pdbx_description
1 polymer ?
#
loop_
_entity_poly.entity_id
_entity_poly.type
_entity_poly.pdbx_seq_one_letter_code
_entity_poly.pdbx_strand_id
1 'polypeptide(L)'
;MKCKRCGKEVSDETKVCECGFDFEEDEKYAALFNQKADPEVSEKDKNLLIDFPILTFLFGLASLLLMILFLFHPGFVVLYFVLVVVFIIMTMWFAKKPTKVKLEPTRNVGLWMAYLAMAVVLFKTVYLLIGLIFF
;
A
#
# COMPACT_ATOMS: atom_id res chain seq x y z
N MET A 1 -35.07 -0.79 -18.80
CA MET A 1 -34.04 0.29 -18.85
C MET A 1 -33.90 0.87 -20.25
N LYS A 2 -33.36 2.09 -20.39
CA LYS A 2 -33.18 2.74 -21.71
C LYS A 2 -31.74 2.54 -22.21
N CYS A 3 -31.56 2.08 -23.45
CA CYS A 3 -30.24 1.93 -24.04
C CYS A 3 -29.57 3.29 -24.25
N LYS A 4 -28.37 3.51 -23.69
CA LYS A 4 -27.61 4.77 -23.83
C LYS A 4 -27.24 5.10 -25.28
N ARG A 5 -27.03 4.06 -26.11
CA ARG A 5 -26.62 4.20 -27.52
C ARG A 5 -27.77 4.48 -28.50
N CYS A 6 -28.84 3.70 -28.45
CA CYS A 6 -29.95 3.81 -29.41
C CYS A 6 -31.23 4.44 -28.83
N GLY A 7 -31.28 4.70 -27.53
CA GLY A 7 -32.42 5.35 -26.88
C GLY A 7 -33.70 4.51 -26.78
N LYS A 8 -33.70 3.24 -27.21
CA LYS A 8 -34.85 2.34 -27.08
C LYS A 8 -35.00 1.84 -25.64
N GLU A 9 -36.24 1.57 -25.23
CA GLU A 9 -36.53 0.84 -24.01
C GLU A 9 -36.26 -0.65 -24.21
N VAL A 10 -35.55 -1.23 -23.27
CA VAL A 10 -35.11 -2.63 -23.27
C VAL A 10 -35.44 -3.23 -21.90
N SER A 11 -35.77 -4.52 -21.85
CA SER A 11 -36.02 -5.22 -20.58
C SER A 11 -34.80 -5.13 -19.65
N ASP A 12 -35.05 -5.03 -18.34
CA ASP A 12 -34.00 -4.94 -17.32
C ASP A 12 -33.11 -6.20 -17.25
N GLU A 13 -33.57 -7.33 -17.79
CA GLU A 13 -32.79 -8.58 -17.87
C GLU A 13 -31.89 -8.66 -19.12
N THR A 14 -31.94 -7.66 -20.01
CA THR A 14 -31.25 -7.71 -21.30
C THR A 14 -29.79 -7.30 -21.18
N LYS A 15 -28.87 -8.26 -21.39
CA LYS A 15 -27.42 -8.04 -21.30
C LYS A 15 -26.84 -7.21 -22.47
N VAL A 16 -27.36 -7.43 -23.68
CA VAL A 16 -26.90 -6.77 -24.91
C VAL A 16 -28.11 -6.22 -25.66
N CYS A 17 -28.12 -4.92 -25.92
CA CYS A 17 -29.12 -4.29 -26.76
C CYS A 17 -28.97 -4.74 -28.22
N GLU A 18 -30.07 -4.80 -28.97
CA GLU A 18 -30.07 -5.09 -30.42
C GLU A 18 -29.16 -4.17 -31.25
N CYS A 19 -28.85 -2.96 -30.76
CA CYS A 19 -27.89 -2.06 -31.41
C CYS A 19 -26.41 -2.45 -31.13
N GLY A 20 -26.15 -3.61 -30.55
CA GLY A 20 -24.83 -4.08 -30.14
C GLY A 20 -24.23 -3.30 -28.97
N PHE A 21 -25.07 -2.76 -28.08
CA PHE A 21 -24.60 -2.11 -26.85
C PHE A 21 -24.66 -3.10 -25.70
N ASP A 22 -23.50 -3.47 -25.14
CA ASP A 22 -23.39 -4.40 -24.02
C ASP A 22 -23.46 -3.62 -22.70
N PHE A 23 -24.50 -3.89 -21.92
CA PHE A 23 -24.75 -3.21 -20.65
C PHE A 23 -23.83 -3.74 -19.53
N GLU A 24 -23.45 -5.03 -19.57
CA GLU A 24 -22.49 -5.58 -18.62
C GLU A 24 -21.09 -4.99 -18.85
N GLU A 25 -20.70 -4.79 -20.11
CA GLU A 25 -19.44 -4.17 -20.46
C GLU A 25 -19.43 -2.68 -20.06
N ASP A 26 -20.49 -1.93 -20.33
CA ASP A 26 -20.60 -0.52 -19.92
C ASP A 26 -20.57 -0.35 -18.39
N GLU A 27 -21.22 -1.23 -17.61
CA GLU A 27 -21.10 -1.22 -16.16
C GLU A 27 -19.68 -1.54 -15.67
N LYS A 28 -19.03 -2.55 -16.25
CA LYS A 28 -17.64 -2.90 -15.94
C LYS A 28 -16.69 -1.74 -16.28
N TYR A 29 -16.88 -1.06 -17.40
CA TYR A 29 -16.11 0.12 -17.78
C TYR A 29 -16.40 1.31 -16.86
N ALA A 30 -17.66 1.59 -16.52
CA ALA A 30 -18.02 2.66 -15.59
C ALA A 30 -17.37 2.45 -14.21
N ALA A 31 -17.31 1.21 -13.72
CA ALA A 31 -16.58 0.87 -12.50
C ALA A 31 -15.07 1.16 -12.60
N LEU A 32 -14.45 0.98 -13.78
CA LEU A 32 -13.05 1.32 -14.03
C LEU A 32 -12.79 2.84 -14.10
N PHE A 33 -13.78 3.64 -14.52
CA PHE A 33 -13.68 5.10 -14.61
C PHE A 33 -14.10 5.85 -13.34
N ASN A 34 -14.81 5.20 -12.40
CA ASN A 34 -15.05 5.70 -11.04
C ASN A 34 -13.79 5.63 -10.14
N GLN A 35 -12.60 5.79 -10.71
CA GLN A 35 -11.36 5.91 -9.94
C GLN A 35 -11.42 7.21 -9.15
N LYS A 36 -11.15 7.13 -7.84
CA LYS A 36 -11.00 8.32 -7.00
C LYS A 36 -10.03 9.28 -7.68
N ALA A 37 -10.41 10.56 -7.75
CA ALA A 37 -9.53 11.59 -8.27
C ALA A 37 -8.27 11.68 -7.40
N ASP A 38 -7.15 12.05 -8.01
CA ASP A 38 -5.93 12.31 -7.27
C ASP A 38 -6.14 13.48 -6.28
N PRO A 39 -5.44 13.51 -5.13
CA PRO A 39 -5.55 14.61 -4.18
C PRO A 39 -5.17 15.93 -4.85
N GLU A 40 -5.95 17.00 -4.59
CA GLU A 40 -5.57 18.34 -5.03
C GLU A 40 -4.40 18.84 -4.18
N VAL A 41 -3.25 19.05 -4.82
CA VAL A 41 -2.03 19.64 -4.25
C VAL A 41 -1.48 20.70 -5.20
N SER A 42 -0.65 21.59 -4.67
CA SER A 42 -0.02 22.65 -5.44
C SER A 42 0.80 22.07 -6.61
N GLU A 43 0.93 22.81 -7.72
CA GLU A 43 1.75 22.39 -8.88
C GLU A 43 3.18 22.00 -8.47
N LYS A 44 3.74 22.65 -7.45
CA LYS A 44 5.08 22.37 -6.94
C LYS A 44 5.18 21.01 -6.24
N ASP A 45 4.08 20.55 -5.64
CA ASP A 45 4.03 19.34 -4.82
C ASP A 45 3.48 18.12 -5.58
N LYS A 46 3.14 18.26 -6.87
CA LYS A 46 2.62 17.16 -7.70
C LYS A 46 3.59 15.99 -7.79
N ASN A 47 4.89 16.27 -7.84
CA ASN A 47 5.92 15.21 -7.88
C ASN A 47 5.95 14.43 -6.56
N LEU A 48 5.68 15.10 -5.43
CA LEU A 48 5.69 14.46 -4.11
C LEU A 48 4.59 13.40 -3.96
N LEU A 49 3.48 13.52 -4.70
CA LEU A 49 2.43 12.48 -4.75
C LEU A 49 2.94 11.12 -5.24
N ILE A 50 4.03 11.12 -6.01
CA ILE A 50 4.68 9.93 -6.56
C ILE A 50 5.88 9.53 -5.70
N ASP A 51 6.64 10.51 -5.18
CA ASP A 51 7.83 10.21 -4.38
C ASP A 51 7.49 9.56 -3.04
N PHE A 52 6.46 10.04 -2.34
CA PHE A 52 6.07 9.49 -1.03
C PHE A 52 5.70 8.01 -1.02
N PRO A 53 4.85 7.48 -1.93
CA PRO A 53 4.57 6.04 -1.98
C PRO A 53 5.82 5.22 -2.33
N ILE A 54 6.71 5.72 -3.20
CA ILE A 54 7.96 5.04 -3.55
C ILE A 54 8.91 5.00 -2.35
N LEU A 55 9.10 6.12 -1.66
CA LEU A 55 9.92 6.20 -0.45
C LEU A 55 9.37 5.29 0.65
N THR A 56 8.05 5.26 0.84
CA THR A 56 7.39 4.34 1.77
C THR A 56 7.72 2.89 1.44
N PHE A 57 7.67 2.51 0.16
CA PHE A 57 8.03 1.17 -0.28
C PHE A 57 9.51 0.85 -0.05
N LEU A 58 10.42 1.76 -0.42
CA LEU A 58 11.86 1.58 -0.27
C LEU A 58 12.28 1.44 1.21
N PHE A 59 11.75 2.29 2.09
CA PHE A 59 12.02 2.20 3.52
C PHE A 59 11.39 0.96 4.15
N GLY A 60 10.19 0.56 3.71
CA GLY A 60 9.56 -0.70 4.10
C GLY A 60 10.43 -1.90 3.73
N LEU A 61 10.94 -1.93 2.49
CA LEU A 61 11.83 -2.99 2.01
C LEU A 61 13.16 -3.02 2.79
N ALA A 62 13.77 -1.85 3.02
CA ALA A 62 15.00 -1.75 3.82
C ALA A 62 14.78 -2.25 5.26
N SER A 63 13.63 -1.92 5.88
CA SER A 63 13.29 -2.40 7.22
C SER A 63 13.16 -3.92 7.27
N LEU A 64 12.63 -4.54 6.20
CA LEU A 64 12.47 -5.99 6.10
C LEU A 64 13.83 -6.69 5.95
N LEU A 65 14.72 -6.16 5.10
CA LEU A 65 16.09 -6.69 4.95
C LEU A 65 16.88 -6.60 6.26
N LEU A 66 16.79 -5.47 6.95
CA LEU A 66 17.45 -5.29 8.25
C LEU A 66 16.84 -6.16 9.34
N MET A 67 15.52 -6.39 9.32
CA MET A 67 14.86 -7.33 10.22
C MET A 67 15.40 -8.76 10.03
N ILE A 68 15.58 -9.21 8.79
CA ILE A 68 16.18 -10.52 8.50
C ILE A 68 17.59 -10.61 9.08
N LEU A 69 18.43 -9.60 8.85
CA LEU A 69 19.79 -9.55 9.42
C LEU A 69 19.77 -9.59 10.95
N PHE A 70 18.87 -8.81 11.56
CA PHE A 70 18.68 -8.82 13.00
C PHE A 70 18.21 -10.17 13.51
N LEU A 71 17.31 -10.86 12.81
CA LEU A 71 16.72 -12.14 13.21
C LEU A 71 17.76 -13.28 13.26
N PHE A 72 18.64 -13.38 12.27
CA PHE A 72 19.64 -14.46 12.20
C PHE A 72 20.91 -14.22 13.01
N HIS A 73 21.13 -13.02 13.53
CA HIS A 73 22.29 -12.75 14.37
C HIS A 73 22.14 -13.38 15.76
N PRO A 74 23.15 -14.09 16.31
CA PRO A 74 23.02 -14.83 17.57
C PRO A 74 22.83 -13.93 18.81
N GLY A 75 23.43 -12.74 18.81
CA GLY A 75 23.32 -11.77 19.91
C GLY A 75 22.46 -10.55 19.60
N PHE A 76 22.26 -9.69 20.61
CA PHE A 76 21.57 -8.41 20.47
C PHE A 76 22.50 -7.34 19.88
N VAL A 77 22.39 -7.10 18.57
CA VAL A 77 23.15 -6.03 17.90
C VAL A 77 22.33 -4.75 17.90
N VAL A 78 22.69 -3.85 18.82
CA VAL A 78 22.02 -2.55 19.02
C VAL A 78 21.93 -1.76 17.70
N LEU A 79 22.98 -1.78 16.88
CA LEU A 79 23.02 -1.07 15.61
C LEU A 79 21.90 -1.52 14.66
N TYR A 80 21.72 -2.83 14.47
CA TYR A 80 20.66 -3.36 13.59
C TYR A 80 19.28 -3.04 14.14
N PHE A 81 19.09 -3.17 15.46
CA PHE A 81 17.83 -2.82 16.12
C PHE A 81 17.46 -1.34 15.86
N VAL A 82 18.39 -0.41 16.11
CA VAL A 82 18.17 1.02 15.89
C VAL A 82 17.85 1.30 14.42
N LEU A 83 18.59 0.72 13.49
CA LEU A 83 18.34 0.92 12.06
C LEU A 83 16.95 0.42 11.65
N VAL A 84 16.54 -0.79 12.07
CA VAL A 84 15.19 -1.29 11.78
C VAL A 84 14.12 -0.34 12.30
N VAL A 85 14.25 0.12 13.54
CA VAL A 85 13.29 1.07 14.16
C VAL A 85 13.24 2.39 13.38
N VAL A 86 14.39 2.95 12.99
CA VAL A 86 14.45 4.18 12.19
C VAL A 86 13.74 4.01 10.85
N PHE A 87 14.01 2.94 10.11
CA PHE A 87 13.37 2.70 8.82
C PHE A 87 11.86 2.45 8.94
N ILE A 88 11.40 1.79 10.00
CA ILE A 88 9.98 1.63 10.30
C ILE A 88 9.32 3.00 10.57
N ILE A 89 9.94 3.85 11.39
CA ILE A 89 9.44 5.21 11.67
C ILE A 89 9.37 6.04 10.40
N MET A 90 10.43 6.02 9.57
CA MET A 90 10.44 6.73 8.29
C MET A 90 9.33 6.24 7.36
N THR A 91 9.14 4.92 7.25
CA THR A 91 8.06 4.32 6.45
C THR A 91 6.69 4.85 6.89
N MET A 92 6.40 4.83 8.19
CA MET A 92 5.14 5.35 8.73
C MET A 92 4.98 6.86 8.53
N TRP A 93 6.06 7.63 8.61
CA TRP A 93 6.03 9.07 8.42
C TRP A 93 5.71 9.46 6.96
N PHE A 94 6.34 8.80 5.99
CA PHE A 94 6.06 9.02 4.57
C PHE A 94 4.69 8.46 4.14
N ALA A 95 4.24 7.36 4.74
CA ALA A 95 2.93 6.78 4.44
C ALA A 95 1.76 7.70 4.81
N LYS A 96 1.93 8.62 5.77
CA LYS A 96 0.91 9.61 6.16
C LYS A 96 0.76 10.74 5.15
N LYS A 97 1.66 10.86 4.17
CA LYS A 97 1.65 11.94 3.17
C LYS A 97 0.65 11.63 2.04
N PRO A 98 0.11 12.67 1.37
CA PRO A 98 -0.80 12.48 0.24
C PRO A 98 -0.12 11.67 -0.87
N THR A 99 -0.91 10.87 -1.58
CA THR A 99 -0.39 9.89 -2.55
C THR A 99 -1.32 9.83 -3.74
N LYS A 100 -0.76 9.63 -4.92
CA LYS A 100 -1.53 9.36 -6.14
C LYS A 100 -2.38 8.11 -5.95
N VAL A 101 -3.65 8.13 -6.34
CA VAL A 101 -4.58 7.01 -6.07
C VAL A 101 -4.06 5.69 -6.66
N LYS A 102 -3.43 5.77 -7.84
CA LYS A 102 -2.81 4.62 -8.52
C LYS A 102 -1.61 4.01 -7.77
N LEU A 103 -0.97 4.76 -6.88
CA LEU A 103 0.22 4.35 -6.13
C LEU A 103 -0.07 4.03 -4.66
N GLU A 104 -1.33 4.12 -4.22
CA GLU A 104 -1.74 3.64 -2.90
C GLU A 104 -1.38 2.17 -2.64
N PRO A 105 -1.52 1.24 -3.61
CA PRO A 105 -1.10 -0.14 -3.40
C PRO A 105 0.39 -0.25 -3.05
N THR A 106 1.26 0.49 -3.75
CA THR A 106 2.71 0.52 -3.50
C THR A 106 3.04 1.00 -2.09
N ARG A 107 2.38 2.09 -1.64
CA ARG A 107 2.49 2.60 -0.27
C ARG A 107 2.06 1.55 0.75
N ASN A 108 0.94 0.87 0.50
CA ASN A 108 0.38 -0.12 1.41
C ASN A 108 1.27 -1.36 1.54
N VAL A 109 1.91 -1.79 0.45
CA VAL A 109 2.92 -2.87 0.50
C VAL A 109 4.12 -2.43 1.36
N GLY A 110 4.59 -1.19 1.20
CA GLY A 110 5.63 -0.60 2.06
C GLY A 110 5.28 -0.64 3.55
N LEU A 111 4.06 -0.20 3.89
CA LEU A 111 3.53 -0.25 5.26
C LEU A 111 3.46 -1.68 5.81
N TRP A 112 2.95 -2.63 5.01
CA TRP A 112 2.83 -4.02 5.42
C TRP A 112 4.18 -4.63 5.77
N MET A 113 5.21 -4.36 4.95
CA MET A 113 6.59 -4.80 5.23
C MET A 113 7.12 -4.22 6.55
N ALA A 114 6.87 -2.94 6.82
CA ALA A 114 7.28 -2.30 8.08
C ALA A 114 6.55 -2.88 9.30
N TYR A 115 5.26 -3.19 9.20
CA TYR A 115 4.52 -3.84 10.29
C TYR A 115 5.02 -5.27 10.56
N LEU A 116 5.29 -6.04 9.52
CA LEU A 116 5.90 -7.37 9.65
C LEU A 116 7.26 -7.27 10.32
N ALA A 117 8.11 -6.34 9.88
CA ALA A 117 9.42 -6.11 10.47
C ALA A 117 9.31 -5.74 11.96
N MET A 118 8.38 -4.85 12.31
CA MET A 118 8.12 -4.44 13.69
C MET A 118 7.72 -5.63 14.57
N ALA A 119 6.78 -6.46 14.12
CA ALA A 119 6.30 -7.61 14.87
C ALA A 119 7.42 -8.61 15.18
N VAL A 120 8.25 -8.94 14.18
CA VAL A 120 9.36 -9.88 14.34
C VAL A 120 10.45 -9.31 15.25
N VAL A 121 10.82 -8.04 15.09
CA VAL A 121 11.84 -7.40 15.95
C VAL A 121 11.37 -7.33 17.40
N LEU A 122 10.10 -6.99 17.64
CA LEU A 122 9.52 -6.99 19.00
C LEU A 122 9.58 -8.38 19.60
N PHE A 123 9.14 -9.40 18.87
CA PHE A 123 9.15 -10.79 19.33
C PHE A 123 10.57 -11.25 19.72
N LYS A 124 11.55 -11.06 18.83
CA LYS A 124 12.95 -11.42 19.11
C LYS A 124 13.52 -10.64 20.29
N THR A 125 13.22 -9.34 20.38
CA THR A 125 13.70 -8.50 21.49
C THR A 125 13.17 -9.01 22.83
N VAL A 126 11.87 -9.30 22.93
CA VAL A 126 11.27 -9.85 24.15
C VAL A 126 11.88 -11.22 24.48
N TYR A 127 12.06 -12.09 23.49
CA TYR A 127 12.70 -13.40 23.70
C TYR A 127 14.12 -13.28 24.28
N LEU A 128 14.94 -12.39 23.72
CA LEU A 128 16.30 -12.16 24.21
C LEU A 128 16.32 -11.55 25.63
N LEU A 129 15.41 -10.62 25.93
CA LEU A 129 15.31 -10.04 27.27
C LEU A 129 14.87 -11.05 28.32
N ILE A 130 13.90 -11.92 28.01
CA ILE A 130 13.50 -13.03 28.89
C ILE A 130 14.68 -13.97 29.09
N GLY A 131 15.38 -14.34 28.02
CA GLY A 131 16.60 -15.15 28.10
C GLY A 131 17.63 -14.57 29.06
N LEU A 132 17.84 -13.25 29.03
CA LEU A 132 18.81 -12.55 29.90
C LEU A 132 18.37 -12.44 31.36
N ILE A 133 17.07 -12.50 31.65
CA ILE A 133 16.52 -12.42 33.01
C ILE A 133 16.48 -13.80 33.69
N PHE A 134 16.21 -14.86 32.93
CA PHE A 134 15.94 -16.20 33.47
C PHE A 134 17.06 -17.23 33.24
N PHE A 135 18.05 -16.94 32.39
CA PHE A 135 19.24 -17.77 32.14
C PHE A 135 20.51 -16.94 32.28
#